data_AF-A0A932J361-F1
#
_entry.id   AF-A0A932J361-F1
#
_cell.length_a   1.000
_cell.length_b   1.000
_cell.length_c   1.000
_cell.angle_alpha   90.00
_cell.angle_beta   90.00
_cell.angle_gamma   90.00
#
_symmetry.space_group_name_H-M   'P 1'
#
loop_
_entity.id
_entity.type
_entity.pdbx_description
1 polymer ?
#
loop_
_entity_poly.entity_id
_entity_poly.type
_entity_poly.pdbx_seq_one_letter_code
_entity_poly.pdbx_strand_id
1 'polypeptide(L)'
;MHIVPVDYRDPEAPRKFCQSLHDTGFGVLTNHPLSQEVLNTIYSEWLEFFHTDAKQQYVFDQKMDGYFPPNISETAKGFEKKDLKEFFHIYPWGKYPSEVSDAARRYYDTGSSLAAELLSWVEEHTPADIKAHYSMPLPQMIDGSEQTLLRVLHYPPLTGNEEPGAVRAAAHGDINLLTILPAATQSGLQVLGKD
;
A
#
# COMPACT_ATOMS: atom_id res chain seq x y z
N MET A 1 9.41 12.57 -13.58
CA MET A 1 8.47 13.57 -13.01
C MET A 1 8.71 13.64 -11.51
N HIS A 2 8.84 14.84 -10.92
CA HIS A 2 9.02 15.00 -9.47
C HIS A 2 7.68 15.36 -8.84
N ILE A 3 7.15 14.50 -7.96
CA ILE A 3 5.91 14.77 -7.22
C ILE A 3 6.26 15.65 -6.01
N VAL A 4 5.60 16.80 -5.90
CA VAL A 4 5.87 17.76 -4.82
C VAL A 4 5.19 17.26 -3.53
N PRO A 5 5.94 17.07 -2.42
CA PRO A 5 5.33 16.74 -1.14
C PRO A 5 4.41 17.86 -0.63
N VAL A 6 3.26 17.48 -0.11
CA VAL A 6 2.26 18.36 0.51
C VAL A 6 2.28 18.15 2.02
N ASP A 7 2.44 19.22 2.80
CA ASP A 7 2.29 19.15 4.25
C ASP A 7 0.80 18.93 4.58
N TYR A 8 0.47 17.81 5.23
CA TYR A 8 -0.90 17.47 5.63
C TYR A 8 -1.55 18.55 6.52
N ARG A 9 -0.75 19.32 7.26
CA ARG A 9 -1.23 20.36 8.18
C ARG A 9 -1.46 21.72 7.52
N ASP A 10 -1.08 21.85 6.25
CA ASP A 10 -1.33 23.06 5.47
C ASP A 10 -2.84 23.18 5.20
N PRO A 11 -3.49 24.34 5.45
CA PRO A 11 -4.90 24.55 5.10
C PRO A 11 -5.22 24.30 3.62
N GLU A 12 -4.23 24.45 2.73
CA GLU A 12 -4.35 24.18 1.30
C GLU A 12 -4.01 22.72 0.92
N ALA A 13 -3.72 21.85 1.90
CA ALA A 13 -3.36 20.46 1.65
C ALA A 13 -4.40 19.71 0.80
N PRO A 14 -5.73 19.81 1.07
CA PRO A 14 -6.73 19.13 0.25
C PRO A 14 -6.61 19.48 -1.24
N ARG A 15 -6.54 20.77 -1.55
CA ARG A 15 -6.45 21.27 -2.93
C ARG A 15 -5.15 20.86 -3.60
N LYS A 16 -4.01 21.02 -2.93
CA LYS A 16 -2.68 20.68 -3.46
C LYS A 16 -2.54 19.17 -3.70
N PHE A 17 -3.04 18.37 -2.77
CA PHE A 17 -3.03 16.91 -2.88
C PHE A 17 -3.88 16.42 -4.06
N CYS A 18 -5.11 16.94 -4.20
CA CYS A 18 -6.00 16.57 -5.31
C CYS A 18 -5.45 17.00 -6.67
N GLN A 19 -4.82 18.18 -6.75
CA GLN A 19 -4.13 18.62 -7.97
C GLN A 19 -3.00 17.64 -8.35
N SER A 20 -2.18 17.22 -7.39
CA SER A 20 -1.12 16.23 -7.62
C SER A 20 -1.69 14.90 -8.13
N LEU A 21 -2.76 14.40 -7.50
CA LEU A 21 -3.45 13.19 -7.95
C LEU A 21 -3.96 13.32 -9.39
N HIS A 22 -4.57 14.45 -9.74
CA HIS A 22 -5.06 14.69 -11.11
C HIS A 22 -3.93 14.74 -12.13
N ASP A 23 -2.83 15.43 -11.80
CA ASP A 23 -1.74 15.66 -12.75
C ASP A 23 -0.87 14.42 -12.97
N THR A 24 -0.68 13.60 -11.92
CA THR A 24 0.31 12.51 -11.94
C THR A 24 -0.24 11.15 -11.56
N GLY A 25 -1.48 11.05 -11.07
CA GLY A 25 -2.03 9.83 -10.47
C GLY A 25 -1.53 9.56 -9.04
N PHE A 26 -0.71 10.45 -8.46
CA PHE A 26 -0.06 10.25 -7.16
C PHE A 26 -0.06 11.54 -6.33
N GLY A 27 -0.12 11.40 -5.01
CA GLY A 27 0.08 12.49 -4.05
C GLY A 27 1.03 12.04 -2.96
N VAL A 28 1.91 12.95 -2.52
CA VAL A 28 2.85 12.68 -1.41
C VAL A 28 2.47 13.60 -0.25
N LEU A 29 2.20 13.01 0.92
CA LEU A 29 1.87 13.75 2.14
C LEU A 29 3.00 13.63 3.18
N THR A 30 3.36 14.75 3.79
CA THR A 30 4.24 14.82 4.96
C THR A 30 3.46 15.27 6.19
N ASN A 31 3.99 15.02 7.39
CA ASN A 31 3.36 15.40 8.67
C ASN A 31 1.93 14.83 8.86
N HIS A 32 1.65 13.70 8.22
CA HIS A 32 0.38 12.96 8.30
C HIS A 32 0.11 12.44 9.73
N PRO A 33 -1.15 12.08 10.07
CA PRO A 33 -1.51 11.73 11.44
C PRO A 33 -1.13 10.30 11.86
N LEU A 34 -0.67 9.45 10.92
CA LEU A 34 -0.29 8.07 11.24
C LEU A 34 0.94 8.03 12.16
N SER A 35 0.87 7.24 13.22
CA SER A 35 1.92 7.17 14.24
C SER A 35 3.19 6.52 13.71
N GLN A 36 4.29 7.27 13.73
CA GLN A 36 5.61 6.75 13.36
C GLN A 36 6.08 5.63 14.31
N GLU A 37 5.70 5.70 15.59
CA GLU A 37 6.03 4.65 16.57
C GLU A 37 5.35 3.32 16.20
N VAL A 38 4.05 3.36 15.89
CA VAL A 38 3.30 2.16 15.44
C VAL A 38 3.90 1.61 14.15
N LEU A 39 4.22 2.49 13.20
CA LEU A 39 4.85 2.09 11.94
C LEU A 39 6.22 1.43 12.18
N ASN A 40 7.06 1.97 13.06
CA ASN A 40 8.35 1.39 13.41
C ASN A 40 8.21 0.02 14.07
N THR A 41 7.22 -0.16 14.97
CA THR A 41 6.91 -1.47 15.55
C THR A 41 6.55 -2.48 14.48
N ILE A 42 5.69 -2.11 13.53
CA ILE A 42 5.31 -2.97 12.39
C ILE A 42 6.55 -3.36 11.58
N TYR A 43 7.38 -2.39 11.19
CA TYR A 43 8.60 -2.69 10.43
C TYR A 43 9.52 -3.67 11.18
N SER A 44 9.70 -3.49 12.49
CA SER A 44 10.58 -4.34 13.30
C SER A 44 10.03 -5.77 13.42
N GLU A 45 8.78 -5.92 13.88
CA GLU A 45 8.20 -7.24 14.16
C GLU A 45 7.96 -8.04 12.88
N TRP A 46 7.55 -7.39 11.78
CA TRP A 46 7.31 -8.08 10.53
C TRP A 46 8.61 -8.49 9.84
N LEU A 47 9.67 -7.67 9.94
CA LEU A 47 11.00 -8.06 9.47
C LEU A 47 11.52 -9.30 10.21
N GLU A 48 11.36 -9.34 11.54
CA GLU A 48 11.71 -10.51 12.35
C GLU A 48 10.87 -11.72 11.95
N PHE A 49 9.55 -11.56 11.82
CA PHE A 49 8.63 -12.61 11.39
C PHE A 49 9.04 -13.24 10.05
N PHE A 50 9.38 -12.42 9.04
CA PHE A 50 9.83 -12.92 7.73
C PHE A 50 11.17 -13.67 7.80
N HIS A 51 11.98 -13.49 8.85
CA HIS A 51 13.20 -14.27 9.07
C HIS A 51 12.97 -15.60 9.80
N THR A 52 11.74 -15.91 10.21
CA THR A 52 11.40 -17.17 10.88
C THR A 52 10.74 -18.17 9.94
N ASP A 53 10.77 -19.46 10.29
CA ASP A 53 9.99 -20.49 9.63
C ASP A 53 8.50 -20.50 10.05
N ALA A 54 8.13 -19.75 11.09
CA ALA A 54 6.75 -19.67 11.57
C ALA A 54 5.79 -19.17 10.48
N LYS A 55 6.28 -18.31 9.56
CA LYS A 55 5.52 -17.83 8.39
C LYS A 55 4.90 -18.95 7.54
N GLN A 56 5.50 -20.14 7.52
CA GLN A 56 4.98 -21.29 6.77
C GLN A 56 3.65 -21.83 7.33
N GLN A 57 3.33 -21.54 8.60
CA GLN A 57 2.04 -21.90 9.21
C GLN A 57 0.88 -21.05 8.68
N TYR A 58 1.19 -19.92 8.03
CA TYR A 58 0.22 -18.93 7.59
C TYR A 58 0.11 -18.85 6.07
N VAL A 59 0.61 -19.83 5.32
CA VAL A 59 0.53 -19.83 3.85
C VAL A 59 -0.91 -19.56 3.40
N PHE A 60 -1.03 -18.70 2.38
CA PHE A 60 -2.31 -18.27 1.87
C PHE A 60 -3.19 -19.44 1.41
N ASP A 61 -4.51 -19.24 1.44
CA ASP A 61 -5.47 -20.21 0.91
C ASP A 61 -6.35 -19.61 -0.21
N GLN A 62 -7.47 -20.26 -0.55
CA GLN A 62 -8.37 -19.82 -1.61
C GLN A 62 -8.92 -18.40 -1.42
N LYS A 63 -8.99 -17.91 -0.17
CA LYS A 63 -9.40 -16.53 0.15
C LYS A 63 -8.28 -15.52 -0.02
N MET A 64 -7.07 -15.96 -0.35
CA MET A 64 -5.89 -15.14 -0.60
C MET A 64 -5.46 -14.28 0.60
N ASP A 65 -5.79 -14.70 1.83
CA ASP A 65 -5.29 -14.13 3.09
C ASP A 65 -4.12 -14.94 3.65
N GLY A 66 -3.16 -14.27 4.28
CA GLY A 66 -1.97 -14.91 4.85
C GLY A 66 -0.68 -14.67 4.06
N TYR A 67 0.29 -15.56 4.26
CA TYR A 67 1.65 -15.48 3.76
C TYR A 67 1.79 -16.02 2.34
N PHE A 68 2.46 -15.25 1.49
CA PHE A 68 2.82 -15.60 0.11
C PHE A 68 4.33 -15.72 0.00
N PRO A 69 4.86 -16.95 -0.19
CA PRO A 69 6.29 -17.16 -0.33
C PRO A 69 6.80 -16.70 -1.70
N PRO A 70 8.10 -16.41 -1.84
CA PRO A 70 8.70 -15.95 -3.10
C PRO A 70 8.47 -16.90 -4.28
N ASN A 71 8.36 -18.20 -3.99
CA ASN A 71 8.17 -19.24 -5.01
C ASN A 71 6.77 -19.26 -5.63
N ILE A 72 5.80 -18.55 -5.03
CA ILE A 72 4.39 -18.49 -5.49
C ILE A 72 4.04 -17.08 -5.97
N SER A 73 4.93 -16.08 -5.82
CA SER A 73 4.76 -14.77 -6.44
C SER A 73 4.76 -14.95 -7.96
N GLU A 74 3.62 -14.64 -8.57
CA GLU A 74 3.30 -14.79 -9.99
C GLU A 74 4.47 -14.41 -10.92
N THR A 75 4.66 -15.20 -11.97
CA THR A 75 5.26 -14.69 -13.21
C THR A 75 4.37 -13.56 -13.70
N ALA A 76 4.80 -12.31 -13.53
CA ALA A 76 4.09 -11.16 -14.07
C ALA A 76 3.83 -11.39 -15.57
N LYS A 77 2.64 -11.02 -16.08
CA LYS A 77 2.29 -11.21 -17.50
C LYS A 77 3.41 -10.69 -18.41
N GLY A 78 4.12 -11.60 -19.08
CA GLY A 78 5.23 -11.28 -19.99
C GLY A 78 6.64 -11.42 -19.41
N PHE A 79 6.81 -11.87 -18.17
CA PHE A 79 8.11 -12.10 -17.55
C PHE A 79 8.26 -13.57 -17.12
N GLU A 80 9.35 -14.22 -17.55
CA GLU A 80 9.67 -15.62 -17.20
C GLU A 80 10.29 -15.79 -15.80
N LYS A 81 10.57 -14.68 -15.09
CA LYS A 81 11.46 -14.64 -13.93
C LYS A 81 10.73 -14.47 -12.61
N LYS A 82 11.24 -15.13 -11.57
CA LYS A 82 10.70 -15.07 -10.20
C LYS A 82 10.83 -13.67 -9.61
N ASP A 83 9.75 -13.19 -9.03
CA ASP A 83 9.74 -11.98 -8.22
C ASP A 83 10.54 -12.21 -6.92
N LEU A 84 11.40 -11.24 -6.58
CA LEU A 84 12.24 -11.28 -5.37
C LEU A 84 11.50 -10.67 -4.18
N LYS A 85 10.29 -11.14 -3.91
CA LYS A 85 9.49 -10.66 -2.78
C LYS A 85 8.68 -11.77 -2.13
N GLU A 86 8.52 -11.63 -0.83
CA GLU A 86 7.50 -12.32 -0.05
C GLU A 86 6.56 -11.28 0.56
N PHE A 87 5.33 -11.66 0.84
CA PHE A 87 4.36 -10.72 1.42
C PHE A 87 3.32 -11.43 2.26
N PHE A 88 2.60 -10.64 3.06
CA PHE A 88 1.47 -11.10 3.84
C PHE A 88 0.26 -10.24 3.56
N HIS A 89 -0.88 -10.87 3.29
CA HIS A 89 -2.18 -10.22 3.16
C HIS A 89 -2.92 -10.22 4.48
N ILE A 90 -3.17 -9.03 5.01
CA ILE A 90 -3.93 -8.82 6.25
C ILE A 90 -5.30 -8.28 5.86
N TYR A 91 -6.31 -9.07 6.16
CA TYR A 91 -7.72 -8.66 6.17
C TYR A 91 -8.25 -8.70 7.60
N PRO A 92 -9.26 -7.88 7.96
CA PRO A 92 -9.86 -7.91 9.28
C PRO A 92 -10.32 -9.32 9.70
N TRP A 93 -10.90 -10.07 8.76
CA TRP A 93 -11.42 -11.44 8.92
C TRP A 93 -10.38 -12.56 8.74
N GLY A 94 -9.17 -12.23 8.29
CA GLY A 94 -8.18 -13.20 7.82
C GLY A 94 -7.21 -13.70 8.89
N LYS A 95 -6.32 -14.61 8.46
CA LYS A 95 -5.17 -15.09 9.22
C LYS A 95 -4.33 -13.92 9.73
N TYR A 96 -3.76 -14.10 10.92
CA TYR A 96 -2.85 -13.14 11.52
C TYR A 96 -1.84 -13.86 12.41
N PRO A 97 -0.53 -13.60 12.26
CA PRO A 97 0.48 -14.32 13.03
C PRO A 97 0.40 -14.01 14.53
N SER A 98 0.60 -15.02 15.35
CA SER A 98 0.72 -14.86 16.81
C SER A 98 2.07 -14.26 17.24
N GLU A 99 3.05 -14.29 16.34
CA GLU A 99 4.42 -13.83 16.50
C GLU A 99 4.56 -12.30 16.43
N VAL A 100 3.54 -11.61 15.91
CA VAL A 100 3.51 -10.15 15.79
C VAL A 100 2.40 -9.57 16.67
N SER A 101 2.58 -8.34 17.13
CA SER A 101 1.58 -7.63 17.93
C SER A 101 0.35 -7.22 17.10
N ASP A 102 -0.61 -6.53 17.71
CA ASP A 102 -1.77 -5.96 17.00
C ASP A 102 -1.46 -4.66 16.24
N ALA A 103 -0.18 -4.23 16.18
CA ALA A 103 0.20 -2.94 15.64
C ALA A 103 -0.26 -2.72 14.19
N ALA A 104 -0.14 -3.74 13.33
CA ALA A 104 -0.61 -3.67 11.94
C ALA A 104 -2.13 -3.52 11.84
N ARG A 105 -2.90 -4.11 12.77
CA ARG A 105 -4.37 -3.94 12.81
C ARG A 105 -4.75 -2.52 13.27
N ARG A 106 -4.11 -1.99 14.31
CA ARG A 106 -4.31 -0.59 14.72
C ARG A 106 -3.91 0.40 13.63
N TYR A 107 -2.87 0.07 12.88
CA TYR A 107 -2.44 0.84 11.71
C TYR A 107 -3.44 0.75 10.55
N TYR A 108 -4.04 -0.41 10.31
CA TYR A 108 -5.13 -0.56 9.35
C TYR A 108 -6.31 0.36 9.68
N ASP A 109 -6.74 0.45 10.94
CA ASP A 109 -7.88 1.29 11.35
C ASP A 109 -7.60 2.79 11.16
N THR A 110 -6.42 3.22 11.61
CA THR A 110 -5.98 4.63 11.46
C THR A 110 -5.69 4.99 10.00
N GLY A 111 -5.11 4.07 9.23
CA GLY A 111 -4.91 4.21 7.79
C GLY A 111 -6.22 4.30 7.01
N SER A 112 -7.22 3.48 7.36
CA SER A 112 -8.57 3.54 6.78
C SER A 112 -9.27 4.86 7.08
N SER A 113 -9.08 5.39 8.30
CA SER A 113 -9.61 6.71 8.68
C SER A 113 -8.98 7.83 7.85
N LEU A 114 -7.65 7.80 7.66
CA LEU A 114 -6.97 8.73 6.76
C LEU A 114 -7.45 8.56 5.32
N ALA A 115 -7.62 7.34 4.83
CA ALA A 115 -8.14 7.09 3.48
C ALA A 115 -9.53 7.71 3.27
N ALA A 116 -10.43 7.58 4.24
CA ALA A 116 -11.75 8.20 4.19
C ALA A 116 -11.68 9.74 4.11
N GLU A 117 -10.75 10.35 4.86
CA GLU A 117 -10.50 11.79 4.80
C GLU A 117 -9.96 12.20 3.41
N LEU A 118 -8.96 11.49 2.89
CA LEU A 118 -8.38 11.78 1.57
C LEU A 118 -9.42 11.60 0.45
N LEU A 119 -10.29 10.58 0.53
CA LEU A 119 -11.41 10.41 -0.39
C LEU A 119 -12.41 11.57 -0.30
N SER A 120 -12.62 12.13 0.90
CA SER A 120 -13.44 13.33 1.08
C SER A 120 -12.81 14.54 0.40
N TRP A 121 -11.48 14.71 0.53
CA TRP A 121 -10.75 15.79 -0.15
C TRP A 121 -10.89 15.69 -1.67
N VAL A 122 -10.72 14.46 -2.21
CA VAL A 122 -10.91 14.19 -3.64
C VAL A 122 -12.32 14.56 -4.06
N GLU A 123 -13.34 14.07 -3.35
CA GLU A 123 -14.73 14.35 -3.68
C GLU A 123 -15.10 15.85 -3.60
N GLU A 124 -14.52 16.60 -2.67
CA GLU A 124 -14.72 18.05 -2.53
C GLU A 124 -14.09 18.84 -3.69
N HIS A 125 -12.94 18.38 -4.19
CA HIS A 125 -12.19 19.06 -5.25
C HIS A 125 -12.48 18.50 -6.66
N THR A 126 -13.34 17.51 -6.78
CA THR A 126 -13.84 17.01 -8.06
C THR A 126 -14.85 18.00 -8.67
N PRO A 127 -14.70 18.39 -9.95
CA PRO A 127 -15.69 19.21 -10.67
C PRO A 127 -17.10 18.63 -10.61
N ALA A 128 -18.12 19.49 -10.56
CA ALA A 128 -19.51 19.08 -10.33
C ALA A 128 -20.06 18.09 -11.39
N ASP A 129 -19.65 18.25 -12.64
CA ASP A 129 -20.00 17.36 -13.75
C ASP A 129 -19.40 15.96 -13.58
N ILE A 130 -18.16 15.85 -13.09
CA ILE A 130 -17.52 14.57 -12.76
C ILE A 130 -18.14 13.96 -11.50
N LYS A 131 -18.34 14.77 -10.46
CA LYS A 131 -18.93 14.34 -9.18
C LYS A 131 -20.35 13.77 -9.36
N ALA A 132 -21.11 14.26 -10.34
CA ALA A 132 -22.43 13.75 -10.68
C ALA A 132 -22.43 12.27 -11.14
N HIS A 133 -21.28 11.72 -11.53
CA HIS A 133 -21.13 10.32 -11.88
C HIS A 133 -20.84 9.39 -10.70
N TYR A 134 -20.59 9.93 -9.50
CA TYR A 134 -20.42 9.10 -8.31
C TYR A 134 -21.79 8.56 -7.87
N SER A 135 -21.91 7.23 -7.78
CA SER A 135 -23.14 6.56 -7.34
C SER A 135 -23.41 6.77 -5.84
N MET A 136 -22.38 7.12 -5.08
CA MET A 136 -22.40 7.41 -3.66
C MET A 136 -21.16 8.24 -3.28
N PRO A 137 -21.13 8.87 -2.09
CA PRO A 137 -19.93 9.55 -1.59
C PRO A 137 -18.70 8.61 -1.56
N LEU A 138 -17.55 9.11 -1.98
CA LEU A 138 -16.32 8.31 -2.06
C LEU A 138 -15.91 7.69 -0.71
N PRO A 139 -16.00 8.41 0.44
CA PRO A 139 -15.68 7.82 1.73
C PRO A 139 -16.59 6.64 2.11
N GLN A 140 -17.83 6.62 1.64
CA GLN A 140 -18.77 5.54 1.91
C GLN A 140 -18.47 4.27 1.10
N MET A 141 -17.69 4.35 0.02
CA MET A 141 -17.30 3.17 -0.76
C MET A 141 -16.37 2.22 0.01
N ILE A 142 -15.67 2.74 1.03
CA ILE A 142 -14.74 1.95 1.85
C ILE A 142 -15.28 1.65 3.25
N ASP A 143 -16.42 2.24 3.62
CA ASP A 143 -17.02 2.05 4.94
C ASP A 143 -17.48 0.60 5.13
N GLY A 144 -16.98 -0.05 6.17
CA GLY A 144 -17.23 -1.47 6.43
C GLY A 144 -16.70 -2.44 5.36
N SER A 145 -15.85 -2.00 4.43
CA SER A 145 -15.32 -2.86 3.37
C SER A 145 -14.46 -4.00 3.95
N GLU A 146 -14.90 -5.23 3.72
CA GLU A 146 -14.13 -6.44 4.04
C GLU A 146 -13.03 -6.74 3.00
N GLN A 147 -12.97 -5.96 1.91
CA GLN A 147 -12.01 -6.15 0.81
C GLN A 147 -10.81 -5.21 0.87
N THR A 148 -10.83 -4.23 1.78
CA THR A 148 -9.66 -3.38 2.01
C THR A 148 -8.51 -4.24 2.55
N LEU A 149 -7.37 -4.19 1.85
CA LEU A 149 -6.20 -5.02 2.11
C LEU A 149 -5.08 -4.17 2.70
N LEU A 150 -4.53 -4.60 3.84
CA LEU A 150 -3.19 -4.20 4.25
C LEU A 150 -2.19 -5.26 3.80
N ARG A 151 -1.28 -4.87 2.91
CA ARG A 151 -0.24 -5.75 2.37
C ARG A 151 1.12 -5.41 2.99
N VAL A 152 1.69 -6.35 3.73
CA VAL A 152 3.05 -6.22 4.26
C VAL A 152 4.01 -6.89 3.28
N LEU A 153 4.93 -6.11 2.70
CA LEU A 153 5.89 -6.56 1.69
C LEU A 153 7.30 -6.66 2.28
N HIS A 154 7.97 -7.76 1.99
CA HIS A 154 9.40 -7.94 2.27
C HIS A 154 10.15 -8.25 0.98
N TYR A 155 11.17 -7.44 0.71
CA TYR A 155 12.12 -7.64 -0.38
C TYR A 155 13.45 -8.10 0.24
N PRO A 156 13.78 -9.39 0.14
CA PRO A 156 15.06 -9.89 0.65
C PRO A 156 16.25 -9.11 0.06
N PRO A 157 17.37 -9.01 0.81
CA PRO A 157 18.59 -8.42 0.30
C PRO A 157 19.06 -9.09 -1.00
N LEU A 158 19.58 -8.28 -1.92
CA LEU A 158 20.23 -8.82 -3.12
C LEU A 158 21.58 -9.42 -2.72
N THR A 159 21.84 -10.62 -3.20
CA THR A 159 23.03 -11.43 -2.98
C THR A 159 24.12 -11.22 -4.05
N GLY A 160 23.79 -10.52 -5.15
CA GLY A 160 24.67 -10.31 -6.29
C GLY A 160 24.65 -11.46 -7.31
N ASN A 161 23.96 -12.55 -7.00
CA ASN A 161 23.76 -13.70 -7.89
C ASN A 161 22.40 -13.65 -8.59
N GLU A 162 21.68 -12.53 -8.49
CA GLU A 162 20.41 -12.35 -9.19
C GLU A 162 20.63 -12.35 -10.69
N GLU A 163 19.66 -12.91 -11.41
CA GLU A 163 19.74 -12.90 -12.86
C GLU A 163 19.71 -11.47 -13.42
N PRO A 164 20.49 -11.19 -14.48
CA PRO A 164 20.37 -9.93 -15.22
C PRO A 164 18.91 -9.67 -15.64
N GLY A 165 18.41 -8.48 -15.30
CA GLY A 165 17.03 -8.06 -15.58
C GLY A 165 15.99 -8.47 -14.54
N ALA A 166 16.38 -9.04 -13.39
CA ALA A 166 15.47 -9.20 -12.25
C ALA A 166 14.97 -7.82 -11.78
N VAL A 167 13.65 -7.64 -11.70
CA VAL A 167 13.00 -6.44 -11.21
C VAL A 167 12.37 -6.76 -9.85
N ARG A 168 12.44 -5.85 -8.88
CA ARG A 168 11.80 -6.05 -7.56
C ARG A 168 10.27 -6.06 -7.65
N ALA A 169 9.72 -5.18 -8.48
CA ALA A 169 8.31 -5.17 -8.82
C ALA A 169 8.16 -4.64 -10.25
N ALA A 170 7.45 -5.37 -11.11
CA ALA A 170 7.14 -4.93 -12.46
C ALA A 170 6.19 -3.71 -12.43
N ALA A 171 6.23 -2.90 -13.50
CA ALA A 171 5.30 -1.80 -13.68
C ALA A 171 3.85 -2.33 -13.74
N HIS A 172 2.96 -1.74 -12.93
CA HIS A 172 1.54 -2.06 -12.88
C HIS A 172 0.75 -0.83 -12.42
N GLY A 173 -0.56 -0.86 -12.65
CA GLY A 173 -1.51 0.04 -12.01
C GLY A 173 -2.31 -0.70 -10.95
N ASP A 174 -2.73 0.02 -9.92
CA ASP A 174 -3.62 -0.49 -8.89
C ASP A 174 -5.06 -0.51 -9.41
N ILE A 175 -5.80 -1.57 -9.10
CA ILE A 175 -7.20 -1.76 -9.53
C ILE A 175 -8.22 -1.20 -8.52
N ASN A 176 -7.78 -0.99 -7.27
CA ASN A 176 -8.60 -0.48 -6.18
C ASN A 176 -8.79 1.04 -6.24
N LEU A 177 -9.63 1.57 -5.35
CA LEU A 177 -10.03 2.97 -5.34
C LEU A 177 -8.88 3.94 -5.00
N LEU A 178 -8.14 3.65 -3.92
CA LEU A 178 -7.00 4.42 -3.45
C LEU A 178 -6.02 3.49 -2.74
N THR A 179 -4.72 3.70 -2.94
CA THR A 179 -3.64 3.00 -2.24
C THR A 179 -2.86 4.00 -1.38
N ILE A 180 -2.68 3.68 -0.10
CA ILE A 180 -1.82 4.45 0.80
C ILE A 180 -0.57 3.62 1.10
N LEU A 181 0.58 4.20 0.80
CA LEU A 181 1.89 3.60 1.05
C LEU A 181 2.73 4.57 1.90
N PRO A 182 3.14 4.17 3.11
CA PRO A 182 4.14 4.93 3.87
C PRO A 182 5.42 5.04 3.06
N ALA A 183 6.07 6.20 3.11
CA ALA A 183 7.33 6.41 2.41
C ALA A 183 8.31 5.27 2.75
N ALA A 184 8.83 4.62 1.71
CA ALA A 184 9.77 3.52 1.87
C ALA A 184 11.05 4.03 2.55
N THR A 185 11.64 3.20 3.40
CA THR A 185 12.94 3.48 4.03
C THR A 185 14.10 3.54 3.02
N GLN A 186 13.86 3.19 1.76
CA GLN A 186 14.82 3.18 0.66
C GLN A 186 14.21 3.77 -0.62
N SER A 187 15.03 4.45 -1.41
CA SER A 187 14.66 4.93 -2.74
C SER A 187 14.38 3.77 -3.70
N GLY A 188 13.36 3.87 -4.55
CA GLY A 188 13.10 2.85 -5.57
C GLY A 188 11.73 2.97 -6.25
N LEU A 189 10.75 3.62 -5.60
CA LEU A 189 9.46 3.90 -6.21
C LEU A 189 9.61 4.91 -7.35
N GLN A 190 9.05 4.58 -8.51
CA GLN A 190 9.02 5.43 -9.70
C GLN A 190 7.60 5.46 -10.29
N VAL A 191 7.24 6.60 -10.87
CA VAL A 191 5.95 6.81 -11.53
C VAL A 191 6.20 7.08 -13.01
N LEU A 192 5.45 6.39 -13.87
CA LEU A 192 5.51 6.61 -15.31
C LEU A 192 4.95 8.00 -15.65
N GLY A 193 5.75 8.82 -16.34
CA GLY A 193 5.31 10.14 -16.80
C GLY A 193 4.31 10.07 -17.95
N LYS A 194 3.80 11.23 -18.38
CA LYS A 194 2.88 11.34 -19.52
C LYS A 194 3.57 11.26 -20.90
N ASP A 195 4.89 11.10 -20.94
CA ASP A 195 5.72 11.12 -22.15
C ASP A 195 5.89 9.74 -22.80
#